data_AF-A0A836KIK5-F1
#
_entry.id   AF-A0A836KIK5-F1
#
_cell.length_a   1.000
_cell.length_b   1.000
_cell.length_c   1.000
_cell.angle_alpha   90.00
_cell.angle_beta   90.00
_cell.angle_gamma   90.00
#
_symmetry.space_group_name_H-M   'P 1'
#
loop_
_entity.id
_entity.type
_entity.pdbx_description
1 polymer ?
#
loop_
_entity_poly.entity_id
_entity_poly.type
_entity_poly.pdbx_seq_one_letter_code
_entity_poly.pdbx_strand_id
1 'polypeptide(L)'
;MFFEENLNEAWEYESHLQDGGVPARPLSQVSDGGASSGVPSTSGISNTFGLDSLSSTTTRSRGGAAATQSASAAAIQLLMEATANERFSPEVLPYPASAIDTVVGFVHRAQERLEAMVAEEKREGAARSLLPFRPSDIMGLEMQRVQFFLCELLRCRLRKIEHLAMSIYYEGLVAAQSAEAQPGMEQTDGSVAPPSASAAAALPEVRVPQRQNLSPKEQWVADQLARSAHAALMESGLQSMPAPLQYLIPHPPEAEGLEILPEPDLGAYVFGVALEDLGVVNLGEGGQDASRAINAGELFLTPYHNFRPYIISGQVRLV
;
A
#
# COMPACT_ATOMS: atom_id res chain seq x y z
N MET A 1 -19.85 -14.96 -5.06
CA MET A 1 -20.77 -13.83 -4.81
C MET A 1 -20.65 -13.37 -3.35
N PHE A 2 -19.48 -12.89 -2.91
CA PHE A 2 -19.24 -12.48 -1.50
C PHE A 2 -18.55 -11.11 -1.39
N PHE A 3 -18.39 -10.38 -2.50
CA PHE A 3 -17.63 -9.12 -2.56
C PHE A 3 -18.45 -7.90 -3.04
N GLU A 4 -19.63 -8.09 -3.63
CA GLU A 4 -20.43 -6.94 -4.13
C GLU A 4 -21.24 -6.24 -3.03
N GLU A 5 -21.56 -6.93 -1.93
CA GLU A 5 -22.41 -6.36 -0.87
C GLU A 5 -21.67 -5.41 0.09
N ASN A 6 -20.33 -5.44 0.16
CA ASN A 6 -19.57 -4.66 1.16
C ASN A 6 -18.97 -3.33 0.66
N LEU A 7 -19.11 -2.99 -0.63
CA LEU A 7 -18.59 -1.70 -1.15
C LEU A 7 -19.62 -0.56 -1.11
N ASN A 8 -20.92 -0.88 -1.07
CA ASN A 8 -21.98 0.13 -0.97
C ASN A 8 -22.23 0.63 0.47
N GLU A 9 -21.89 -0.16 1.50
CA GLU A 9 -22.10 0.26 2.90
C GLU A 9 -21.16 1.40 3.35
N ALA A 10 -20.03 1.62 2.66
CA ALA A 10 -19.09 2.68 3.01
C ALA A 10 -19.60 4.09 2.65
N TRP A 11 -20.59 4.21 1.75
CA TRP A 11 -21.12 5.51 1.30
C TRP A 11 -22.35 5.94 2.12
N GLU A 12 -23.04 4.99 2.76
CA GLU A 12 -24.19 5.30 3.63
C GLU A 12 -23.78 5.78 5.03
N TYR A 13 -22.52 5.58 5.43
CA TYR A 13 -22.04 5.98 6.77
C TYR A 13 -21.82 7.49 6.95
N GLU A 14 -21.64 8.25 5.86
CA GLU A 14 -21.57 9.72 5.92
C GLU A 14 -22.96 10.38 6.04
N SER A 15 -24.04 9.65 5.75
CA SER A 15 -25.41 10.18 5.74
C SER A 15 -26.16 10.02 7.07
N HIS A 16 -25.60 9.29 8.04
CA HIS A 16 -26.29 8.95 9.30
C HIS A 16 -25.80 9.69 10.56
N LEU A 17 -24.98 10.74 10.41
CA LEU A 17 -24.65 11.65 11.53
C LEU A 17 -25.70 12.74 11.80
N GLN A 18 -26.84 12.70 11.09
CA GLN A 18 -27.99 13.53 11.41
C GLN A 18 -29.26 12.69 11.47
N ASP A 19 -29.95 12.90 12.57
CA ASP A 19 -31.34 12.58 12.87
C ASP A 19 -31.61 11.31 13.69
N GLY A 20 -32.39 11.54 14.75
CA GLY A 20 -32.58 10.63 15.86
C GLY A 20 -33.86 9.80 15.79
N GLY A 21 -33.82 8.67 16.48
CA GLY A 21 -34.98 8.07 17.13
C GLY A 21 -35.87 7.15 16.28
N VAL A 22 -35.77 5.84 16.53
CA VAL A 22 -36.82 4.93 17.07
C VAL A 22 -36.40 3.47 16.77
N PRO A 23 -36.55 2.52 17.71
CA PRO A 23 -36.04 1.15 17.55
C PRO A 23 -37.05 0.22 16.87
N ALA A 24 -36.59 -0.57 15.89
CA ALA A 24 -37.33 -1.70 15.34
C ALA A 24 -36.64 -3.03 15.69
N ARG A 25 -37.47 -3.98 16.14
CA ARG A 25 -37.13 -5.32 16.66
C ARG A 25 -36.54 -6.26 15.59
N PRO A 26 -35.76 -7.29 16.01
CA PRO A 26 -35.29 -8.35 15.11
C PRO A 26 -36.34 -9.44 14.93
N LEU A 27 -36.50 -9.92 13.70
CA LEU A 27 -37.24 -11.13 13.36
C LEU A 27 -36.28 -12.32 13.29
N SER A 28 -36.57 -13.29 14.15
CA SER A 28 -35.97 -14.59 14.29
C SER A 28 -36.43 -15.60 13.22
N GLN A 29 -35.51 -16.51 12.88
CA GLN A 29 -35.72 -17.96 12.70
C GLN A 29 -36.76 -18.46 11.68
N VAL A 30 -36.25 -19.16 10.66
CA VAL A 30 -36.69 -20.45 10.06
C VAL A 30 -35.48 -20.90 9.21
N SER A 31 -35.04 -22.14 9.05
CA SER A 31 -35.19 -23.47 9.66
C SER A 31 -34.34 -24.40 8.78
N ASP A 32 -33.72 -25.39 9.41
CA ASP A 32 -33.27 -26.71 8.95
C ASP A 32 -33.07 -27.04 7.45
N GLY A 33 -31.91 -27.65 7.19
CA GLY A 33 -31.93 -29.02 6.63
C GLY A 33 -30.92 -29.33 5.54
N GLY A 34 -30.16 -30.40 5.74
CA GLY A 34 -29.80 -31.32 4.63
C GLY A 34 -28.32 -31.49 4.33
N ALA A 35 -27.69 -32.45 5.02
CA ALA A 35 -26.42 -33.04 4.61
C ALA A 35 -26.56 -33.84 3.30
N SER A 36 -25.56 -33.78 2.42
CA SER A 36 -25.25 -34.89 1.52
C SER A 36 -23.79 -34.86 1.07
N SER A 37 -23.09 -35.92 1.47
CA SER A 37 -21.72 -36.29 1.11
C SER A 37 -21.69 -36.89 -0.30
N GLY A 38 -20.72 -36.47 -1.12
CA GLY A 38 -20.45 -37.11 -2.40
C GLY A 38 -19.06 -36.74 -2.93
N VAL A 39 -18.08 -37.59 -2.61
CA VAL A 39 -16.74 -37.59 -3.23
C VAL A 39 -16.84 -38.34 -4.57
N PRO A 40 -16.14 -37.90 -5.61
CA PRO A 40 -15.35 -38.88 -6.34
C PRO A 40 -13.92 -38.40 -6.62
N SER A 41 -13.00 -39.33 -6.34
CA SER A 41 -11.65 -39.41 -6.88
C SER A 41 -11.72 -39.76 -8.36
N THR A 42 -10.84 -39.19 -9.20
CA THR A 42 -9.88 -39.96 -10.02
C THR A 42 -9.08 -39.08 -10.99
N SER A 43 -7.77 -39.33 -10.98
CA SER A 43 -6.87 -39.43 -12.14
C SER A 43 -6.46 -38.16 -12.89
N GLY A 44 -5.15 -37.95 -12.92
CA GLY A 44 -4.49 -36.92 -13.70
C GLY A 44 -4.42 -37.23 -15.19
N ILE A 45 -4.29 -36.16 -15.96
CA ILE A 45 -3.86 -36.18 -17.35
C ILE A 45 -2.84 -35.06 -17.48
N SER A 46 -1.59 -35.46 -17.72
CA SER A 46 -0.53 -34.60 -18.21
C SER A 46 -0.82 -34.25 -19.66
N ASN A 47 -0.67 -32.99 -20.06
CA ASN A 47 -0.48 -32.63 -21.46
C ASN A 47 0.36 -31.36 -21.58
N THR A 48 1.62 -31.57 -21.94
CA THR A 48 2.46 -30.66 -22.71
C THR A 48 1.82 -30.39 -24.07
N PHE A 49 1.64 -29.12 -24.44
CA PHE A 49 1.63 -28.71 -25.85
C PHE A 49 2.17 -27.29 -25.97
N GLY A 50 3.35 -27.17 -26.57
CA GLY A 50 3.81 -25.96 -27.22
C GLY A 50 3.30 -25.91 -28.67
N LEU A 51 3.17 -24.69 -29.18
CA LEU A 51 3.42 -24.22 -30.55
C LEU A 51 2.69 -22.87 -30.64
N ASP A 52 3.42 -21.76 -30.68
CA ASP A 52 3.99 -21.19 -31.90
C ASP A 52 2.94 -20.83 -32.96
N SER A 53 3.04 -19.55 -33.34
CA SER A 53 2.80 -19.04 -34.68
C SER A 53 1.35 -18.96 -35.14
N LEU A 54 0.79 -17.73 -35.09
CA LEU A 54 0.25 -17.12 -36.30
C LEU A 54 0.51 -15.61 -36.29
N SER A 55 1.46 -15.21 -37.13
CA SER A 55 1.59 -13.84 -37.62
C SER A 55 0.65 -13.59 -38.80
N SER A 56 0.35 -12.29 -38.97
CA SER A 56 -0.12 -11.58 -40.17
C SER A 56 -1.64 -11.47 -40.37
N THR A 57 -2.18 -10.25 -40.29
CA THR A 57 -2.33 -9.35 -41.45
C THR A 57 -3.09 -8.04 -41.13
N THR A 58 -2.55 -6.92 -41.64
CA THR A 58 -3.29 -5.83 -42.32
C THR A 58 -4.09 -4.77 -41.51
N THR A 59 -3.37 -3.69 -41.21
CA THR A 59 -3.64 -2.25 -41.44
C THR A 59 -4.83 -1.47 -40.86
N ARG A 60 -4.44 -0.30 -40.33
CA ARG A 60 -5.07 1.04 -40.22
C ARG A 60 -5.82 1.40 -38.92
N SER A 61 -5.24 2.43 -38.26
CA SER A 61 -5.80 3.28 -37.21
C SER A 61 -6.17 2.62 -35.86
N ARG A 62 -5.20 1.92 -35.26
CA ARG A 62 -5.35 1.26 -33.94
C ARG A 62 -4.13 1.46 -33.02
N GLY A 63 -3.38 2.54 -33.21
CA GLY A 63 -2.16 2.83 -32.45
C GLY A 63 -2.40 3.20 -30.98
N GLY A 64 -3.51 3.90 -30.69
CA GLY A 64 -3.83 4.35 -29.32
C GLY A 64 -4.32 3.23 -28.39
N ALA A 65 -5.18 2.34 -28.89
CA ALA A 65 -5.81 1.30 -28.06
C ALA A 65 -4.85 0.14 -27.68
N ALA A 66 -3.90 -0.19 -28.55
CA ALA A 66 -2.90 -1.22 -28.26
C ALA A 66 -1.85 -0.71 -27.25
N ALA A 67 -1.43 0.55 -27.38
CA ALA A 67 -0.51 1.18 -26.43
C ALA A 67 -1.13 1.34 -25.04
N THR A 68 -2.41 1.72 -24.94
CA THR A 68 -3.12 1.83 -23.65
C THR A 68 -3.35 0.48 -22.99
N GLN A 69 -3.64 -0.58 -23.76
CA GLN A 69 -3.73 -1.95 -23.23
C GLN A 69 -2.39 -2.46 -22.70
N SER A 70 -1.30 -2.22 -23.44
CA SER A 70 0.05 -2.56 -23.00
C SER A 70 0.46 -1.81 -21.72
N ALA A 71 0.09 -0.53 -21.61
CA ALA A 71 0.34 0.27 -20.42
C ALA A 71 -0.45 -0.23 -19.19
N SER A 72 -1.72 -0.60 -19.35
CA SER A 72 -2.51 -1.17 -18.25
C SER A 72 -1.96 -2.51 -17.77
N ALA A 73 -1.48 -3.37 -18.68
CA ALA A 73 -0.88 -4.65 -18.31
C ALA A 73 0.40 -4.46 -17.48
N ALA A 74 1.27 -3.53 -17.90
CA ALA A 74 2.47 -3.18 -17.15
C ALA A 74 2.14 -2.59 -15.76
N ALA A 75 1.14 -1.71 -15.68
CA ALA A 75 0.69 -1.13 -14.42
C ALA A 75 0.12 -2.19 -13.45
N ILE A 76 -0.60 -3.20 -13.96
CA ILE A 76 -1.09 -4.33 -13.15
C ILE A 76 0.08 -5.17 -12.62
N GLN A 77 1.10 -5.42 -13.43
CA GLN A 77 2.30 -6.15 -12.98
C GLN A 77 3.04 -5.38 -11.88
N LEU A 78 3.24 -4.07 -12.08
CA LEU A 78 3.83 -3.20 -11.05
C LEU A 78 3.00 -3.16 -9.77
N LEU A 79 1.66 -3.16 -9.88
CA LEU A 79 0.78 -3.24 -8.72
C LEU A 79 0.99 -4.56 -7.97
N MET A 80 1.01 -5.70 -8.66
CA MET A 80 1.22 -7.01 -8.03
C MET A 80 2.58 -7.09 -7.33
N GLU A 81 3.63 -6.56 -7.96
CA GLU A 81 4.97 -6.49 -7.37
C GLU A 81 5.00 -5.57 -6.16
N ALA A 82 4.42 -4.37 -6.26
CA ALA A 82 4.30 -3.45 -5.14
C ALA A 82 3.53 -4.06 -3.98
N THR A 83 2.44 -4.81 -4.24
CA THR A 83 1.69 -5.54 -3.20
C THR A 83 2.58 -6.58 -2.51
N ALA A 84 3.36 -7.36 -3.26
CA ALA A 84 4.26 -8.36 -2.68
C ALA A 84 5.34 -7.69 -1.82
N ASN A 85 6.03 -6.68 -2.36
CA ASN A 85 7.07 -5.95 -1.64
C ASN A 85 6.51 -5.27 -0.37
N GLU A 86 5.36 -4.63 -0.46
CA GLU A 86 4.71 -3.99 0.69
C GLU A 86 4.29 -5.00 1.76
N ARG A 87 3.88 -6.22 1.38
CA ARG A 87 3.48 -7.23 2.36
C ARG A 87 4.64 -7.69 3.26
N PHE A 88 5.84 -7.74 2.71
CA PHE A 88 7.02 -8.31 3.38
C PHE A 88 8.03 -7.28 3.86
N SER A 89 7.91 -6.01 3.45
CA SER A 89 8.78 -4.95 3.97
C SER A 89 8.38 -4.52 5.39
N PRO A 90 9.35 -4.25 6.29
CA PRO A 90 9.07 -3.78 7.65
C PRO A 90 8.69 -2.28 7.70
N GLU A 91 8.96 -1.53 6.64
CA GLU A 91 8.64 -0.10 6.50
C GLU A 91 7.58 0.14 5.42
N VAL A 92 7.06 1.37 5.34
CA VAL A 92 6.13 1.78 4.26
C VAL A 92 6.94 2.17 3.02
N LEU A 93 6.76 1.45 1.92
CA LEU A 93 7.48 1.70 0.67
C LEU A 93 6.96 2.97 -0.04
N PRO A 94 7.70 3.55 -1.00
CA PRO A 94 7.22 4.69 -1.78
C PRO A 94 5.87 4.41 -2.47
N TYR A 95 4.92 5.34 -2.33
CA TYR A 95 3.58 5.19 -2.90
C TYR A 95 3.61 5.16 -4.44
N PRO A 96 3.17 4.06 -5.09
CA PRO A 96 3.23 3.92 -6.55
C PRO A 96 2.05 4.64 -7.23
N ALA A 97 2.03 5.98 -7.14
CA ALA A 97 0.91 6.82 -7.61
C ALA A 97 0.51 6.53 -9.07
N SER A 98 1.49 6.51 -9.98
CA SER A 98 1.24 6.31 -11.41
C SER A 98 0.62 4.95 -11.74
N ALA A 99 1.05 3.88 -11.05
CA ALA A 99 0.51 2.55 -11.23
C ALA A 99 -0.93 2.46 -10.70
N ILE A 100 -1.17 3.01 -9.50
CA ILE A 100 -2.50 3.03 -8.88
C ILE A 100 -3.49 3.82 -9.76
N ASP A 101 -3.14 5.04 -10.18
CA ASP A 101 -4.02 5.87 -11.02
C ASP A 101 -4.36 5.18 -12.34
N THR A 102 -3.38 4.53 -12.97
CA THR A 102 -3.57 3.77 -14.21
C THR A 102 -4.49 2.58 -13.99
N VAL A 103 -4.31 1.83 -12.90
CA VAL A 103 -5.13 0.66 -12.57
C VAL A 103 -6.55 1.06 -12.18
N VAL A 104 -6.74 2.11 -11.37
CA VAL A 104 -8.07 2.63 -11.02
C VAL A 104 -8.82 3.05 -12.27
N GLY A 105 -8.17 3.80 -13.17
CA GLY A 105 -8.77 4.17 -14.45
C GLY A 105 -9.08 2.95 -15.34
N PHE A 106 -8.24 1.91 -15.30
CA PHE A 106 -8.52 0.64 -15.99
C PHE A 106 -9.73 -0.07 -15.39
N VAL A 107 -9.84 -0.18 -14.07
CA VAL A 107 -10.96 -0.84 -13.37
C VAL A 107 -12.28 -0.15 -13.73
N HIS A 108 -12.33 1.19 -13.70
CA HIS A 108 -13.54 1.93 -14.09
C HIS A 108 -13.97 1.61 -15.53
N ARG A 109 -13.05 1.67 -16.50
CA ARG A 109 -13.36 1.35 -17.90
C ARG A 109 -13.74 -0.13 -18.11
N ALA A 110 -13.09 -1.02 -17.37
CA ALA A 110 -13.37 -2.46 -17.42
C ALA A 110 -14.77 -2.76 -16.87
N GLN A 111 -15.19 -2.06 -15.81
CA GLN A 111 -16.51 -2.17 -15.22
C GLN A 111 -17.62 -1.72 -16.19
N GLU A 112 -17.50 -0.53 -16.79
CA GLU A 112 -18.47 -0.05 -17.80
C GLU A 112 -18.60 -1.03 -18.98
N ARG A 113 -17.47 -1.56 -19.45
CA ARG A 113 -17.45 -2.54 -20.53
C ARG A 113 -18.10 -3.86 -20.13
N LEU A 114 -17.86 -4.31 -18.89
CA LEU A 114 -18.46 -5.54 -18.36
C LEU A 114 -19.99 -5.39 -18.28
N GLU A 115 -20.49 -4.29 -17.75
CA GLU A 115 -21.92 -4.00 -17.67
C GLU A 115 -22.59 -4.02 -19.06
N ALA A 116 -21.94 -3.42 -20.07
CA ALA A 116 -22.42 -3.45 -21.45
C ALA A 116 -22.46 -4.87 -22.03
N MET A 117 -21.42 -5.68 -21.82
CA MET A 117 -21.37 -7.08 -22.28
C MET A 117 -22.43 -7.93 -21.59
N VAL A 118 -22.62 -7.78 -20.28
CA VAL A 118 -23.66 -8.48 -19.52
C VAL A 118 -25.05 -8.11 -20.04
N ALA A 119 -25.30 -6.84 -20.36
CA ALA A 119 -26.57 -6.39 -20.93
C ALA A 119 -26.80 -6.95 -22.34
N GLU A 120 -25.76 -7.07 -23.15
CA GLU A 120 -25.82 -7.66 -24.49
C GLU A 120 -26.11 -9.17 -24.44
N GLU A 121 -25.36 -9.92 -23.63
CA GLU A 121 -25.56 -11.36 -23.44
C GLU A 121 -26.96 -11.69 -22.90
N LYS A 122 -27.49 -10.86 -21.99
CA LYS A 122 -28.88 -10.99 -21.50
C LYS A 122 -29.92 -10.85 -22.62
N ARG A 123 -29.66 -9.98 -23.61
CA ARG A 123 -30.57 -9.74 -24.74
C ARG A 123 -30.51 -10.86 -25.78
N GLU A 124 -29.34 -11.42 -26.02
CA GLU A 124 -29.15 -12.48 -27.01
C GLU A 124 -29.56 -13.87 -26.51
N GLY A 125 -29.68 -14.04 -25.19
CA GLY A 125 -30.05 -15.31 -24.56
C GLY A 125 -28.93 -16.36 -24.64
N ALA A 126 -29.12 -17.51 -24.00
CA ALA A 126 -28.12 -18.58 -23.91
C ALA A 126 -27.78 -19.27 -25.26
N ALA A 127 -28.37 -18.84 -26.37
CA ALA A 127 -28.42 -19.59 -27.62
C ALA A 127 -27.24 -19.35 -28.59
N ARG A 128 -26.33 -18.39 -28.32
CA ARG A 128 -25.24 -18.05 -29.26
C ARG A 128 -23.84 -18.47 -28.83
N SER A 129 -23.58 -18.67 -27.55
CA SER A 129 -22.25 -19.09 -27.11
C SER A 129 -22.12 -20.62 -27.17
N LEU A 130 -21.28 -21.11 -28.08
CA LEU A 130 -20.87 -22.52 -28.11
C LEU A 130 -19.88 -22.85 -26.98
N LEU A 131 -19.43 -21.84 -26.22
CA LEU A 131 -18.51 -21.99 -25.12
C LEU A 131 -19.27 -22.31 -23.82
N PRO A 132 -18.69 -23.14 -22.94
CA PRO A 132 -19.30 -23.49 -21.65
C PRO A 132 -19.25 -22.34 -20.62
N PHE A 133 -18.66 -21.20 -20.97
CA PHE A 133 -18.54 -20.00 -20.14
C PHE A 133 -18.92 -18.76 -20.94
N ARG A 134 -19.37 -17.69 -20.24
CA ARG A 134 -19.64 -16.40 -20.88
C ARG A 134 -18.37 -15.54 -20.88
N PRO A 135 -18.09 -14.80 -21.96
CA PRO A 135 -16.99 -13.84 -21.99
C PRO A 135 -17.05 -12.80 -20.85
N SER A 136 -18.26 -12.36 -20.47
CA SER A 136 -18.47 -11.48 -19.32
C SER A 136 -17.95 -12.07 -18.01
N ASP A 137 -18.15 -13.37 -17.76
CA ASP A 137 -17.70 -14.04 -16.53
C ASP A 137 -16.16 -14.00 -16.40
N ILE A 138 -15.44 -14.27 -17.49
CA ILE A 138 -13.97 -14.23 -17.50
C ILE A 138 -13.45 -12.82 -17.22
N MET A 139 -14.05 -11.82 -17.87
CA MET A 139 -13.66 -10.43 -17.67
C MET A 139 -13.96 -9.97 -16.24
N GLY A 140 -15.10 -10.40 -15.68
CA GLY A 140 -15.47 -10.15 -14.29
C GLY A 140 -14.47 -10.74 -13.30
N LEU A 141 -14.03 -11.99 -13.51
CA LEU A 141 -13.01 -12.63 -12.68
C LEU A 141 -11.67 -11.88 -12.74
N GLU A 142 -11.24 -11.42 -13.91
CA GLU A 142 -10.00 -10.66 -14.04
C GLU A 142 -10.10 -9.29 -13.34
N MET A 143 -11.23 -8.60 -13.48
CA MET A 143 -11.48 -7.35 -12.79
C MET A 143 -11.44 -7.53 -11.27
N GLN A 144 -12.07 -8.58 -10.74
CA GLN A 144 -12.04 -8.92 -9.31
C GLN A 144 -10.61 -9.21 -8.83
N ARG A 145 -9.82 -9.93 -9.62
CA ARG A 145 -8.41 -10.21 -9.31
C ARG A 145 -7.60 -8.92 -9.21
N VAL A 146 -7.78 -7.98 -10.13
CA VAL A 146 -7.08 -6.67 -10.09
C VAL A 146 -7.52 -5.83 -8.89
N GLN A 147 -8.82 -5.76 -8.63
CA GLN A 147 -9.37 -5.06 -7.44
C GLN A 147 -8.82 -5.65 -6.14
N PHE A 148 -8.68 -6.97 -6.06
CA PHE A 148 -8.08 -7.63 -4.90
C PHE A 148 -6.67 -7.11 -4.62
N PHE A 149 -5.78 -7.07 -5.63
CA PHE A 149 -4.41 -6.57 -5.43
C PHE A 149 -4.38 -5.09 -5.04
N LEU A 150 -5.27 -4.27 -5.62
CA LEU A 150 -5.38 -2.86 -5.26
C LEU A 150 -5.79 -2.69 -3.78
N CYS A 151 -6.85 -3.38 -3.36
CA CYS A 151 -7.30 -3.36 -1.97
C CYS A 151 -6.24 -3.93 -1.02
N GLU A 152 -5.56 -5.00 -1.41
CA GLU A 152 -4.55 -5.64 -0.58
C GLU A 152 -3.33 -4.74 -0.37
N LEU A 153 -2.86 -4.05 -1.42
CA LEU A 153 -1.80 -3.05 -1.29
C LEU A 153 -2.20 -1.97 -0.28
N LEU A 154 -3.37 -1.35 -0.47
CA LEU A 154 -3.84 -0.26 0.40
C LEU A 154 -4.03 -0.72 1.85
N ARG A 155 -4.58 -1.93 2.08
CA ARG A 155 -4.73 -2.49 3.43
C ARG A 155 -3.39 -2.80 4.09
N CYS A 156 -2.41 -3.30 3.36
CA CYS A 156 -1.06 -3.50 3.90
C CYS A 156 -0.44 -2.18 4.35
N ARG A 157 -0.54 -1.15 3.51
CA ARG A 157 -0.03 0.20 3.81
C ARG A 157 -0.71 0.81 5.01
N LEU A 158 -2.05 0.78 5.06
CA LEU A 158 -2.82 1.34 6.19
C LEU A 158 -2.46 0.68 7.53
N ARG A 159 -2.24 -0.65 7.57
CA ARG A 159 -1.80 -1.33 8.80
C ARG A 159 -0.43 -0.85 9.29
N LYS A 160 0.50 -0.59 8.37
CA LYS A 160 1.81 -0.05 8.73
C LYS A 160 1.72 1.41 9.15
N ILE A 161 0.90 2.21 8.47
CA ILE A 161 0.64 3.61 8.82
C ILE A 161 0.03 3.70 10.22
N GLU A 162 -0.90 2.82 10.56
CA GLU A 162 -1.49 2.73 11.90
C GLU A 162 -0.42 2.51 12.97
N HIS A 163 0.50 1.57 12.74
CA HIS A 163 1.60 1.30 13.67
C HIS A 163 2.60 2.46 13.79
N LEU A 164 2.85 3.18 12.68
CA LEU A 164 3.85 4.24 12.59
C LEU A 164 3.26 5.65 12.72
N ALA A 165 1.97 5.79 13.05
CA ALA A 165 1.23 7.04 12.94
C ALA A 165 1.87 8.19 13.72
N MET A 166 2.32 7.92 14.96
CA MET A 166 2.96 8.93 15.81
C MET A 166 4.29 9.44 15.23
N SER A 167 5.11 8.54 14.70
CA SER A 167 6.39 8.88 14.06
C SER A 167 6.17 9.71 12.80
N ILE A 168 5.24 9.29 11.94
CA ILE A 168 4.88 9.99 10.71
C ILE A 168 4.32 11.39 11.02
N TYR A 169 3.48 11.51 12.05
CA TYR A 169 2.95 12.80 12.49
C TYR A 169 4.08 13.72 12.99
N TYR A 170 5.00 13.20 13.81
CA TYR A 170 6.14 13.94 14.31
C TYR A 170 7.07 14.42 13.19
N GLU A 171 7.36 13.60 12.19
CA GLU A 171 8.10 14.01 10.98
C GLU A 171 7.47 15.24 10.32
N GLY A 172 6.13 15.30 10.27
CA GLY A 172 5.40 16.46 9.74
C GLY A 172 5.59 17.73 10.56
N LEU A 173 5.66 17.61 11.89
CA LEU A 173 5.95 18.73 12.79
C LEU A 173 7.38 19.26 12.62
N VAL A 174 8.35 18.36 12.52
CA VAL A 174 9.77 18.71 12.29
C VAL A 174 9.93 19.42 10.94
N ALA A 175 9.26 18.93 9.89
CA ALA A 175 9.27 19.56 8.58
C ALA A 175 8.65 20.97 8.59
N ALA A 176 7.55 21.18 9.33
CA ALA A 176 6.90 22.48 9.46
C ALA A 176 7.80 23.52 10.17
N GLN A 177 8.47 23.13 11.26
CA GLN A 177 9.39 24.02 11.99
C GLN A 177 10.61 24.40 11.14
N SER A 178 11.11 23.45 10.34
CA SER A 178 12.22 23.71 9.41
C SER A 178 11.84 24.70 8.31
N ALA A 179 10.57 24.70 7.87
CA ALA A 179 10.06 25.65 6.88
C ALA A 179 9.87 27.07 7.46
N GLU A 180 9.42 27.19 8.71
CA GLU A 180 9.22 28.48 9.38
C GLU A 180 10.54 29.19 9.75
N ALA A 181 11.62 28.43 9.94
CA ALA A 181 12.94 28.96 10.27
C ALA A 181 13.69 29.61 9.09
N GLN A 182 13.12 29.60 7.87
CA GLN A 182 13.69 30.27 6.69
C GLN A 182 12.93 31.55 6.25
N PRO A 183 12.94 32.66 7.00
CA PRO A 183 12.60 33.97 6.46
C PRO A 183 13.84 34.89 6.37
N GLY A 184 14.31 35.16 5.16
CA GLY A 184 14.98 36.42 4.80
C GLY A 184 16.51 36.49 4.95
N MET A 185 17.25 36.02 3.93
CA MET A 185 18.54 36.64 3.56
C MET A 185 18.27 37.71 2.50
N GLU A 186 18.00 38.94 2.94
CA GLU A 186 18.40 40.13 2.18
C GLU A 186 19.56 40.81 2.93
N GLN A 187 20.62 41.08 2.17
CA GLN A 187 21.93 41.55 2.58
C GLN A 187 21.89 42.89 3.32
N THR A 188 22.61 43.02 4.43
CA THR A 188 23.37 44.25 4.73
C THR A 188 24.68 43.94 5.46
N ASP A 189 25.70 44.69 5.06
CA ASP A 189 27.11 44.60 5.42
C ASP A 189 27.43 44.74 6.91
N GLY A 190 28.41 43.94 7.35
CA GLY A 190 29.50 44.32 8.24
C GLY A 190 29.21 44.82 9.67
N SER A 191 29.35 43.95 10.68
CA SER A 191 29.94 44.30 11.99
C SER A 191 30.19 43.05 12.85
N VAL A 192 31.32 43.04 13.56
CA VAL A 192 31.82 42.00 14.47
C VAL A 192 31.15 42.09 15.85
N ALA A 193 30.55 41.00 16.38
CA ALA A 193 30.40 40.64 17.82
C ALA A 193 29.75 39.23 18.00
N PRO A 194 29.64 38.67 19.23
CA PRO A 194 30.20 37.39 19.72
C PRO A 194 29.29 36.14 19.56
N PRO A 195 29.75 34.91 19.89
CA PRO A 195 28.90 33.72 19.86
C PRO A 195 28.02 33.66 21.11
N SER A 196 26.81 34.23 21.06
CA SER A 196 25.81 34.11 22.11
C SER A 196 24.53 33.47 21.59
N ALA A 197 24.32 32.23 22.02
CA ALA A 197 23.05 31.64 22.44
C ALA A 197 21.78 32.01 21.65
N SER A 198 21.53 31.26 20.58
CA SER A 198 20.17 30.93 20.10
C SER A 198 20.22 29.64 19.29
N ALA A 199 20.72 28.57 19.91
CA ALA A 199 20.39 27.22 19.49
C ALA A 199 18.95 26.99 19.95
N ALA A 200 17.97 27.56 19.23
CA ALA A 200 16.60 27.09 19.32
C ALA A 200 16.67 25.59 19.08
N ALA A 201 16.36 24.79 20.12
CA ALA A 201 16.65 23.37 20.17
C ALA A 201 16.01 22.69 18.96
N ALA A 202 16.82 22.39 17.94
CA ALA A 202 16.37 21.68 16.77
C ALA A 202 15.77 20.35 17.25
N LEU A 203 14.52 20.09 16.85
CA LEU A 203 13.87 18.84 17.19
C LEU A 203 14.70 17.67 16.68
N PRO A 204 14.83 16.57 17.46
CA PRO A 204 15.51 15.37 17.01
C PRO A 204 14.94 14.84 15.67
N GLU A 205 15.82 14.51 14.73
CA GLU A 205 15.41 13.95 13.44
C GLU A 205 15.15 12.44 13.54
N VAL A 206 14.05 11.97 12.96
CA VAL A 206 13.69 10.55 12.91
C VAL A 206 14.68 9.81 12.01
N ARG A 207 15.14 8.63 12.46
CA ARG A 207 16.17 7.84 11.74
C ARG A 207 15.75 7.39 10.35
N VAL A 208 14.48 6.99 10.20
CA VAL A 208 13.96 6.40 8.96
C VAL A 208 12.67 7.13 8.56
N PRO A 209 12.76 8.28 7.87
CA PRO A 209 11.59 9.07 7.52
C PRO A 209 10.65 8.31 6.58
N GLN A 210 9.39 8.22 6.96
CA GLN A 210 8.36 7.50 6.19
C GLN A 210 7.41 8.44 5.46
N ARG A 211 7.20 9.66 5.95
CA ARG A 211 6.13 10.57 5.49
C ARG A 211 6.20 10.89 3.99
N GLN A 212 7.41 10.94 3.42
CA GLN A 212 7.62 11.15 1.99
C GLN A 212 7.14 9.98 1.11
N ASN A 213 7.03 8.78 1.68
CA ASN A 213 6.59 7.58 0.98
C ASN A 213 5.06 7.45 0.92
N LEU A 214 4.32 8.35 1.57
CA LEU A 214 2.86 8.31 1.68
C LEU A 214 2.18 9.22 0.64
N SER A 215 1.03 8.76 0.14
CA SER A 215 0.11 9.63 -0.59
C SER A 215 -0.46 10.74 0.32
N PRO A 216 -0.96 11.87 -0.23
CA PRO A 216 -1.56 12.93 0.58
C PRO A 216 -2.73 12.44 1.47
N LYS A 217 -3.52 11.48 0.98
CA LYS A 217 -4.61 10.87 1.76
C LYS A 217 -4.08 10.01 2.90
N GLU A 218 -3.02 9.24 2.66
CA GLU A 218 -2.34 8.45 3.69
C GLU A 218 -1.71 9.34 4.76
N GLN A 219 -1.10 10.45 4.39
CA GLN A 219 -0.58 11.45 5.34
C GLN A 219 -1.69 12.00 6.23
N TRP A 220 -2.83 12.37 5.63
CA TRP A 220 -3.98 12.84 6.39
C TRP A 220 -4.49 11.78 7.38
N VAL A 221 -4.59 10.51 6.96
CA VAL A 221 -4.98 9.40 7.86
C VAL A 221 -4.00 9.26 9.02
N ALA A 222 -2.69 9.29 8.75
CA ALA A 222 -1.67 9.22 9.80
C ALA A 222 -1.81 10.37 10.81
N ASP A 223 -2.00 11.59 10.32
CA ASP A 223 -2.17 12.78 11.16
C ASP A 223 -3.45 12.69 12.02
N GLN A 224 -4.55 12.19 11.47
CA GLN A 224 -5.80 11.99 12.21
C GLN A 224 -5.68 10.89 13.25
N LEU A 225 -5.03 9.78 12.92
CA LEU A 225 -4.80 8.66 13.86
C LEU A 225 -3.95 9.12 15.06
N ALA A 226 -2.86 9.84 14.80
CA ALA A 226 -2.00 10.37 15.87
C ALA A 226 -2.76 11.33 16.81
N ARG A 227 -3.55 12.26 16.24
CA ARG A 227 -4.37 13.20 17.03
C ARG A 227 -5.45 12.50 17.85
N SER A 228 -6.12 11.51 17.24
CA SER A 228 -7.18 10.74 17.90
C SER A 228 -6.61 9.88 19.03
N ALA A 229 -5.46 9.25 18.81
CA ALA A 229 -4.76 8.49 19.85
C ALA A 229 -4.35 9.39 21.02
N HIS A 230 -3.81 10.58 20.73
CA HIS A 230 -3.47 11.56 21.76
C HIS A 230 -4.70 12.03 22.56
N ALA A 231 -5.80 12.36 21.88
CA ALA A 231 -7.04 12.78 22.54
C ALA A 231 -7.60 11.67 23.45
N ALA A 232 -7.65 10.43 22.96
CA ALA A 232 -8.10 9.28 23.75
C ALA A 232 -7.21 9.05 24.98
N LEU A 233 -5.89 9.17 24.84
CA LEU A 233 -4.95 9.02 25.95
C LEU A 233 -5.10 10.16 26.98
N MET A 234 -5.32 11.40 26.53
CA MET A 234 -5.67 12.54 27.38
C MET A 234 -6.91 12.30 28.23
N GLU A 235 -7.99 11.83 27.60
CA GLU A 235 -9.25 11.51 28.29
C GLU A 235 -9.08 10.33 29.26
N SER A 236 -8.30 9.32 28.88
CA SER A 236 -8.13 8.10 29.69
C SER A 236 -7.32 8.29 30.97
N GLY A 237 -6.44 9.31 31.04
CA GLY A 237 -5.66 9.56 32.24
C GLY A 237 -4.42 10.42 32.07
N LEU A 238 -3.96 10.69 30.84
CA LEU A 238 -2.76 11.48 30.60
C LEU A 238 -2.90 12.92 31.15
N GLN A 239 -4.12 13.45 31.19
CA GLN A 239 -4.42 14.76 31.81
C GLN A 239 -4.04 14.87 33.30
N SER A 240 -3.93 13.74 34.01
CA SER A 240 -3.55 13.70 35.43
C SER A 240 -2.03 13.69 35.64
N MET A 241 -1.25 13.46 34.58
CA MET A 241 0.22 13.45 34.65
C MET A 241 0.76 14.88 34.68
N PRO A 242 1.95 15.12 35.25
CA PRO A 242 2.64 16.41 35.15
C PRO A 242 2.79 16.87 33.70
N ALA A 243 2.68 18.19 33.46
CA ALA A 243 2.70 18.77 32.11
C ALA A 243 3.81 18.23 31.17
N PRO A 244 5.05 18.00 31.63
CA PRO A 244 6.12 17.48 30.75
C PRO A 244 5.88 16.06 30.22
N LEU A 245 5.07 15.27 30.93
CA LEU A 245 4.75 13.88 30.58
C LEU A 245 3.42 13.74 29.82
N GLN A 246 2.76 14.86 29.50
CA GLN A 246 1.49 14.83 28.78
C GLN A 246 1.66 14.69 27.25
N TYR A 247 2.89 14.59 26.76
CA TYR A 247 3.19 14.53 25.34
C TYR A 247 3.53 13.10 24.90
N LEU A 248 2.98 12.70 23.75
CA LEU A 248 3.28 11.41 23.10
C LEU A 248 4.31 11.54 21.96
N ILE A 249 4.91 12.71 21.87
CA ILE A 249 5.95 13.05 20.90
C ILE A 249 7.11 13.69 21.67
N PRO A 250 8.34 13.62 21.14
CA PRO A 250 9.50 14.23 21.77
C PRO A 250 9.27 15.72 22.09
N HIS A 251 9.42 16.09 23.35
CA HIS A 251 9.20 17.45 23.86
C HIS A 251 10.39 17.94 24.72
N PRO A 252 11.51 18.34 24.08
CA PRO A 252 12.68 18.83 24.80
C PRO A 252 12.39 20.17 25.52
N PRO A 253 13.03 20.47 26.66
CA PRO A 253 14.16 19.74 27.26
C PRO A 253 13.77 18.69 28.31
N GLU A 254 12.48 18.56 28.64
CA GLU A 254 12.03 17.82 29.83
C GLU A 254 11.46 16.41 29.53
N ALA A 255 11.06 16.13 28.29
CA ALA A 255 10.46 14.85 27.90
C ALA A 255 11.45 13.90 27.19
N GLU A 256 11.08 12.61 27.20
CA GLU A 256 11.81 11.50 26.57
C GLU A 256 12.14 11.76 25.09
N GLY A 257 13.25 11.19 24.62
CA GLY A 257 13.76 11.36 23.26
C GLY A 257 12.93 10.61 22.20
N LEU A 258 13.55 10.32 21.06
CA LEU A 258 12.91 9.58 19.95
C LEU A 258 12.44 8.16 20.32
N GLU A 259 12.82 7.65 21.49
CA GLU A 259 12.49 6.28 21.95
C GLU A 259 10.98 6.03 22.12
N ILE A 260 10.17 7.09 22.32
CA ILE A 260 8.71 6.97 22.39
C ILE A 260 8.07 6.73 21.01
N LEU A 261 8.79 7.02 19.92
CA LEU A 261 8.26 6.92 18.57
C LEU A 261 8.48 5.50 18.01
N PRO A 262 7.45 4.85 17.45
CA PRO A 262 7.60 3.56 16.81
C PRO A 262 8.52 3.64 15.57
N GLU A 263 9.50 2.74 15.46
CA GLU A 263 10.43 2.66 14.32
C GLU A 263 10.23 1.35 13.54
N PRO A 264 10.39 1.35 12.20
CA PRO A 264 10.39 0.12 11.42
C PRO A 264 11.64 -0.72 11.71
N ASP A 265 11.46 -2.02 11.91
CA ASP A 265 12.57 -2.95 12.13
C ASP A 265 13.30 -3.28 10.82
N LEU A 266 14.31 -2.47 10.47
CA LEU A 266 15.12 -2.70 9.28
C LEU A 266 16.09 -3.90 9.40
N GLY A 267 16.24 -4.46 10.61
CA GLY A 267 16.99 -5.69 10.86
C GLY A 267 16.20 -6.96 10.55
N ALA A 268 14.89 -6.83 10.32
CA ALA A 268 14.02 -7.96 10.00
C ALA A 268 14.53 -8.75 8.79
N TYR A 269 14.60 -10.07 8.94
CA TYR A 269 15.01 -10.97 7.87
C TYR A 269 13.87 -11.14 6.86
N VAL A 270 14.18 -10.97 5.57
CA VAL A 270 13.23 -11.10 4.47
C VAL A 270 13.75 -12.08 3.43
N PHE A 271 12.82 -12.78 2.77
CA PHE A 271 13.12 -13.54 1.57
C PHE A 271 12.99 -12.63 0.36
N GLY A 272 13.99 -12.67 -0.51
CA GLY A 272 14.04 -11.88 -1.73
C GLY A 272 14.50 -12.71 -2.92
N VAL A 273 13.98 -12.38 -4.09
CA VAL A 273 14.45 -12.88 -5.38
C VAL A 273 15.07 -11.72 -6.15
N ALA A 274 16.30 -11.88 -6.59
CA ALA A 274 16.95 -10.92 -7.49
C ALA A 274 16.31 -10.99 -8.87
N LEU A 275 15.84 -9.86 -9.40
CA LEU A 275 15.28 -9.77 -10.76
C LEU A 275 16.38 -9.51 -11.79
N GLU A 276 17.48 -8.89 -11.36
CA GLU A 276 18.66 -8.56 -12.16
C GLU A 276 19.94 -9.02 -11.45
N ASP A 277 21.06 -9.04 -12.17
CA ASP A 277 22.37 -9.34 -11.59
C ASP A 277 22.83 -8.17 -10.70
N LEU A 278 22.83 -8.38 -9.38
CA LEU A 278 23.23 -7.34 -8.41
C LEU A 278 24.75 -7.25 -8.23
N GLY A 279 25.48 -8.23 -8.74
CA GLY A 279 26.93 -8.33 -8.53
C GLY A 279 27.25 -8.66 -7.07
N VAL A 280 28.37 -8.12 -6.57
CA VAL A 280 28.85 -8.38 -5.21
C VAL A 280 28.17 -7.44 -4.22
N VAL A 281 27.26 -7.99 -3.40
CA VAL A 281 26.54 -7.25 -2.37
C VAL A 281 27.17 -7.53 -1.00
N ASN A 282 27.29 -6.48 -0.18
CA ASN A 282 27.77 -6.59 1.20
C ASN A 282 26.61 -7.06 2.09
N LEU A 283 26.79 -8.22 2.73
CA LEU A 283 25.81 -8.85 3.63
C LEU A 283 26.17 -8.69 5.11
N GLY A 284 27.34 -8.15 5.42
CA GLY A 284 27.88 -8.10 6.77
C GLY A 284 27.18 -7.09 7.67
N GLU A 285 26.56 -7.57 8.75
CA GLU A 285 26.36 -6.79 9.98
C GLU A 285 27.57 -6.99 10.91
N GLY A 286 28.10 -5.92 11.50
CA GLY A 286 29.06 -6.02 12.61
C GLY A 286 30.53 -6.25 12.24
N GLY A 287 30.99 -5.81 11.06
CA GLY A 287 32.42 -5.73 10.74
C GLY A 287 33.07 -7.01 10.21
N GLN A 288 32.27 -8.03 9.88
CA GLN A 288 32.72 -9.10 8.99
C GLN A 288 32.38 -8.71 7.55
N ASP A 289 33.40 -8.59 6.69
CA ASP A 289 33.27 -8.32 5.25
C ASP A 289 32.71 -9.57 4.53
N ALA A 290 31.50 -9.99 4.90
CA ALA A 290 30.76 -11.01 4.19
C ALA A 290 30.16 -10.37 2.94
N SER A 291 30.86 -10.49 1.81
CA SER A 291 30.34 -10.12 0.50
C SER A 291 29.95 -11.38 -0.29
N ARG A 292 28.86 -11.30 -1.04
CA ARG A 292 28.36 -12.41 -1.86
C ARG A 292 27.91 -11.88 -3.22
N ALA A 293 28.30 -12.59 -4.27
CA ALA A 293 27.76 -12.35 -5.61
C ALA A 293 26.33 -12.89 -5.69
N ILE A 294 25.38 -12.05 -6.10
CA ILE A 294 23.97 -12.41 -6.27
C ILE A 294 23.59 -12.25 -7.74
N ASN A 295 23.13 -13.34 -8.33
CA ASN A 295 22.74 -13.39 -9.75
C ASN A 295 21.23 -13.29 -9.91
N ALA A 296 20.77 -12.91 -11.10
CA ALA A 296 19.36 -12.87 -11.46
C ALA A 296 18.68 -14.23 -11.23
N GLY A 297 17.50 -14.21 -10.62
CA GLY A 297 16.73 -15.39 -10.25
C GLY A 297 17.16 -16.07 -8.95
N GLU A 298 18.23 -15.61 -8.30
CA GLU A 298 18.70 -16.18 -7.04
C GLU A 298 17.76 -15.79 -5.88
N LEU A 299 17.39 -16.78 -5.06
CA LEU A 299 16.64 -16.60 -3.81
C LEU A 299 17.63 -16.43 -2.66
N PHE A 300 17.40 -15.44 -1.81
CA PHE A 300 18.22 -15.16 -0.65
C PHE A 300 17.39 -14.83 0.59
N LEU A 301 18.02 -14.97 1.76
CA LEU A 301 17.48 -14.62 3.07
C LEU A 301 18.53 -13.75 3.78
N THR A 302 18.15 -12.52 4.13
CA THR A 302 19.06 -11.48 4.62
C THR A 302 18.27 -10.43 5.40
N PRO A 303 18.91 -9.68 6.31
CA PRO A 303 18.30 -8.48 6.87
C PRO A 303 17.84 -7.49 5.80
N TYR A 304 16.68 -6.87 6.02
CA TYR A 304 16.03 -5.97 5.07
C TYR A 304 16.91 -4.76 4.69
N HIS A 305 17.60 -4.14 5.65
CA HIS A 305 18.43 -2.96 5.39
C HIS A 305 19.52 -3.17 4.32
N ASN A 306 20.07 -4.38 4.19
CA ASN A 306 21.08 -4.72 3.18
C ASN A 306 20.53 -4.60 1.74
N PHE A 307 19.23 -4.86 1.55
CA PHE A 307 18.59 -4.89 0.23
C PHE A 307 17.53 -3.83 0.00
N ARG A 308 17.21 -3.03 1.01
CA ARG A 308 16.33 -1.87 0.92
C ARG A 308 16.53 -1.03 -0.36
N PRO A 309 17.75 -0.60 -0.75
CA PRO A 309 17.91 0.19 -1.98
C PRO A 309 17.52 -0.57 -3.24
N TYR A 310 17.83 -1.87 -3.32
CA TYR A 310 17.51 -2.72 -4.47
C TYR A 310 16.02 -3.05 -4.58
N ILE A 311 15.32 -3.10 -3.44
CA ILE A 311 13.86 -3.26 -3.39
C ILE A 311 13.17 -1.97 -3.88
N ILE A 312 13.64 -0.81 -3.41
CA ILE A 312 13.10 0.50 -3.84
C ILE A 312 13.35 0.73 -5.35
N SER A 313 14.49 0.29 -5.87
CA SER A 313 14.80 0.40 -7.30
C SER A 313 14.11 -0.65 -8.18
N GLY A 314 13.39 -1.62 -7.60
CA GLY A 314 12.73 -2.69 -8.36
C GLY A 314 13.68 -3.76 -8.92
N GLN A 315 14.90 -3.88 -8.38
CA GLN A 315 15.86 -4.92 -8.77
C GLN A 315 15.68 -6.20 -7.95
N VAL A 316 15.01 -6.11 -6.80
CA VAL A 316 14.70 -7.22 -5.92
C VAL A 316 13.20 -7.21 -5.62
N ARG A 317 12.60 -8.40 -5.66
CA ARG A 317 11.23 -8.63 -5.24
C ARG A 317 11.19 -9.50 -3.99
N LEU A 318 10.43 -9.08 -2.98
CA LEU A 318 10.20 -9.87 -1.77
C LEU A 318 9.17 -10.97 -2.00
N VAL A 319 9.35 -12.11 -1.33
CA VAL A 319 8.52 -13.32 -1.49
C VAL A 319 8.16 -13.99 -0.17
#